data_AF-A0A450U2M6-F1
#
_entry.id   AF-A0A450U2M6-F1
#
_cell.length_a   1.000
_cell.length_b   1.000
_cell.length_c   1.000
_cell.angle_alpha   90.00
_cell.angle_beta   90.00
_cell.angle_gamma   90.00
#
_symmetry.space_group_name_H-M   'P 1'
#
loop_
_entity.id
_entity.type
_entity.pdbx_description
1 polymer ?
#
loop_
_entity_poly.entity_id
_entity_poly.type
_entity_poly.pdbx_seq_one_letter_code
_entity_poly.pdbx_strand_id
1 'polypeptide(L)'
;MYRIFNLVNEIDAVEYRLAEIIEYDMAGAPDYEEYFEERQISYAVIGKSCFALVDRLRALSGLPKRVVDERDFVERMEAQKNGLKTNGHSDKCGREITH
;
A
#
# COMPACT_ATOMS: atom_id res chain seq x y z
N MET A 1 -19.83 -12.87 5.13
CA MET A 1 -19.35 -12.50 3.79
C MET A 1 -19.34 -10.97 3.54
N TYR A 2 -19.43 -10.13 4.57
CA TYR A 2 -19.41 -8.65 4.45
C TYR A 2 -18.02 -8.01 4.55
N ARG A 3 -17.02 -8.79 4.98
CA ARG A 3 -15.70 -8.27 5.34
C ARG A 3 -14.85 -7.84 4.15
N ILE A 4 -15.11 -8.40 2.96
CA ILE A 4 -14.45 -7.97 1.71
C ILE A 4 -14.90 -6.55 1.34
N PHE A 5 -16.21 -6.28 1.43
CA PHE A 5 -16.75 -4.96 1.10
C PHE A 5 -16.38 -3.89 2.13
N ASN A 6 -16.17 -4.29 3.39
CA ASN A 6 -15.72 -3.37 4.44
C ASN A 6 -14.27 -2.89 4.25
N LEU A 7 -13.48 -3.57 3.42
CA LEU A 7 -12.08 -3.22 3.21
C LEU A 7 -11.91 -1.81 2.62
N VAL A 8 -12.83 -1.40 1.73
CA VAL A 8 -12.82 -0.06 1.15
C VAL A 8 -13.02 0.99 2.25
N ASN A 9 -14.00 0.79 3.12
CA ASN A 9 -14.25 1.69 4.25
C ASN A 9 -13.05 1.75 5.21
N GLU A 10 -12.36 0.63 5.43
CA GLU A 10 -11.16 0.58 6.29
C GLU A 10 -9.99 1.37 5.67
N ILE A 11 -9.84 1.32 4.34
CA ILE A 11 -8.83 2.12 3.62
C ILE A 11 -9.19 3.60 3.70
N ASP A 12 -10.42 3.97 3.38
CA ASP A 12 -10.89 5.37 3.40
C ASP A 12 -10.73 5.99 4.80
N ALA A 13 -11.02 5.22 5.86
CA ALA A 13 -10.84 5.66 7.24
C ALA A 13 -9.36 5.91 7.60
N VAL A 14 -8.44 5.05 7.11
CA VAL A 14 -7.00 5.26 7.29
C VAL A 14 -6.53 6.49 6.53
N GLU A 15 -6.97 6.67 5.29
CA GLU A 15 -6.62 7.84 4.49
C GLU A 15 -7.10 9.14 5.12
N TYR A 16 -8.32 9.16 5.68
CA TYR A 16 -8.84 10.30 6.41
C TYR A 16 -7.99 10.63 7.64
N ARG A 17 -7.62 9.63 8.45
CA ARG A 17 -6.76 9.82 9.62
C ARG A 17 -5.36 10.31 9.27
N LEU A 18 -4.80 9.81 8.17
CA LEU A 18 -3.50 10.25 7.64
C LEU A 18 -3.56 11.71 7.15
N ALA A 19 -4.68 12.11 6.53
CA ALA A 19 -4.89 13.49 6.13
C ALA A 19 -4.96 14.43 7.35
N GLU A 20 -5.63 14.03 8.44
CA GLU A 20 -5.65 14.80 9.69
C GLU A 20 -4.23 15.03 10.23
N ILE A 21 -3.40 13.99 10.29
CA ILE A 21 -2.01 14.11 10.79
C ILE A 21 -1.22 15.13 9.94
N ILE A 22 -1.33 15.06 8.62
CA ILE A 22 -0.68 16.05 7.73
C ILE A 22 -1.23 17.46 7.99
N GLU A 23 -2.54 17.64 8.09
CA GLU A 23 -3.14 18.97 8.27
C GLU A 23 -2.76 19.61 9.62
N TYR A 24 -2.65 18.82 10.69
CA TYR A 24 -2.20 19.29 12.00
C TYR A 24 -0.69 19.64 12.02
N ASP A 25 0.16 18.89 11.30
CA ASP A 25 1.61 19.10 11.28
C ASP A 25 2.11 20.20 10.33
N MET A 26 1.24 20.73 9.47
CA MET A 26 1.55 21.84 8.55
C MET A 26 1.85 23.18 9.24
N ALA A 27 1.75 23.27 10.57
CA ALA A 27 1.94 24.51 11.34
C ALA A 27 3.40 24.85 11.70
N GLY A 28 4.41 24.01 11.42
CA GLY A 28 5.78 24.30 11.89
C GLY A 28 6.94 23.72 11.08
N ALA A 29 6.88 22.45 10.72
CA ALA A 29 7.81 21.76 9.83
C ALA A 29 7.25 20.34 9.69
N PRO A 30 7.31 19.72 8.51
CA PRO A 30 6.75 18.39 8.35
C PRO A 30 7.63 17.40 9.12
N ASP A 31 7.17 16.93 10.28
CA ASP A 31 7.68 15.70 10.89
C ASP A 31 7.18 14.53 10.04
N TYR A 32 7.74 14.45 8.82
CA TYR A 32 7.45 13.42 7.82
C TYR A 32 7.62 12.00 8.39
N GLU A 33 8.41 11.85 9.45
CA GLU A 33 8.68 10.58 10.11
C GLU A 33 7.44 10.05 10.83
N GLU A 34 6.72 10.86 11.62
CA GLU A 34 5.49 10.43 12.32
C GLU A 34 4.38 10.05 11.32
N TYR A 35 4.21 10.88 10.28
CA TYR A 35 3.29 10.55 9.19
C TYR A 35 3.65 9.24 8.48
N PHE A 36 4.95 9.02 8.19
CA PHE A 36 5.40 7.83 7.49
C PHE A 36 5.26 6.57 8.34
N GLU A 37 5.59 6.66 9.63
CA GLU A 37 5.40 5.59 10.61
C GLU A 37 3.92 5.22 10.74
N GLU A 38 3.04 6.20 10.96
CA GLU A 38 1.61 5.93 11.12
C GLU A 38 1.00 5.36 9.84
N ARG A 39 1.45 5.83 8.67
CA ARG A 39 1.08 5.26 7.38
C ARG A 39 1.49 3.80 7.27
N GLN A 40 2.74 3.49 7.60
CA GLN A 40 3.27 2.14 7.52
C GLN A 40 2.52 1.19 8.47
N ILE A 41 2.28 1.61 9.71
CA ILE A 41 1.54 0.83 10.71
C ILE A 41 0.10 0.60 10.27
N SER A 42 -0.59 1.65 9.81
CA SER A 42 -2.00 1.58 9.42
C SER A 42 -2.21 0.61 8.25
N TYR A 43 -1.39 0.68 7.20
CA TYR A 43 -1.47 -0.27 6.09
C TYR A 43 -1.01 -1.68 6.47
N ALA A 44 -0.07 -1.83 7.40
CA ALA A 44 0.30 -3.16 7.92
C ALA A 44 -0.88 -3.84 8.64
N VAL A 45 -1.67 -3.08 9.41
CA VAL A 45 -2.89 -3.58 10.07
C VAL A 45 -3.93 -4.03 9.05
N ILE A 46 -4.17 -3.22 8.01
CA ILE A 46 -5.07 -3.60 6.89
C ILE A 46 -4.54 -4.88 6.20
N GLY A 47 -3.24 -4.94 5.91
CA GLY A 47 -2.61 -6.10 5.30
C GLY A 47 -2.81 -7.38 6.11
N LYS A 48 -2.69 -7.30 7.44
CA LYS A 48 -2.97 -8.43 8.34
C LYS A 48 -4.43 -8.88 8.27
N SER A 49 -5.37 -7.93 8.25
CA SER A 49 -6.80 -8.22 8.07
C SER A 49 -7.09 -8.91 6.73
N CYS A 50 -6.48 -8.43 5.65
CA CYS A 50 -6.55 -9.05 4.32
C CYS A 50 -5.99 -10.48 4.33
N PHE A 51 -4.85 -10.71 4.99
CA PHE A 51 -4.26 -12.02 5.09
C PHE A 51 -5.20 -13.03 5.77
N ALA A 52 -5.79 -12.62 6.90
CA ALA A 52 -6.78 -13.45 7.61
C ALA A 52 -8.05 -13.69 6.78
N LEU A 53 -8.47 -12.72 5.96
CA LEU A 53 -9.61 -12.86 5.07
C LEU A 53 -9.34 -13.86 3.94
N VAL A 54 -8.16 -13.80 3.32
CA VAL A 54 -7.72 -14.74 2.29
C VAL A 54 -7.69 -16.16 2.85
N ASP A 55 -7.12 -16.38 4.04
CA ASP A 55 -7.10 -17.69 4.68
C ASP A 55 -8.52 -18.27 4.87
N ARG A 56 -9.48 -17.43 5.29
CA ARG A 56 -10.88 -17.84 5.42
C ARG A 56 -11.51 -18.20 4.09
N LEU A 57 -11.27 -17.42 3.04
CA LEU A 57 -11.79 -17.68 1.70
C LEU A 57 -11.22 -18.98 1.11
N ARG A 58 -9.95 -19.27 1.39
CA ARG A 58 -9.32 -20.53 0.99
C ARG A 58 -9.93 -21.72 1.73
N ALA A 59 -10.14 -21.58 3.05
CA ALA A 59 -10.81 -22.62 3.83
C ALA A 59 -12.24 -22.90 3.33
N LEU A 60 -13.00 -21.87 2.98
CA LEU A 60 -14.35 -22.01 2.43
C LEU A 60 -14.38 -22.68 1.05
N SER A 61 -13.37 -22.45 0.22
CA SER A 61 -13.25 -23.03 -1.12
C SER A 61 -12.48 -24.36 -1.16
N GLY A 62 -12.05 -24.87 -0.01
CA GLY A 62 -11.24 -26.10 0.07
C GLY A 62 -9.83 -25.96 -0.52
N LEU A 63 -9.36 -24.73 -0.72
CA LEU A 63 -8.02 -24.48 -1.24
C LEU A 63 -6.96 -24.72 -0.15
N PRO A 64 -5.78 -25.23 -0.52
CA PRO A 64 -4.70 -25.45 0.43
C PRO A 64 -4.25 -24.13 1.06
N LYS A 65 -3.86 -24.20 2.34
CA LYS A 65 -3.31 -23.06 3.09
C LYS A 65 -2.07 -22.55 2.36
N ARG A 66 -1.93 -21.22 2.28
CA ARG A 66 -0.76 -20.61 1.65
C ARG A 66 0.47 -20.97 2.48
N VAL A 67 1.47 -21.58 1.84
CA VAL A 67 2.83 -21.64 2.38
C VAL A 67 3.46 -20.29 2.07
N VAL A 68 3.76 -19.53 3.12
CA VAL A 68 4.42 -18.23 3.00
C VAL A 68 5.89 -18.46 3.30
N ASP A 69 6.73 -18.45 2.28
CA ASP A 69 8.20 -18.34 2.45
C ASP A 69 8.51 -16.85 2.64
N GLU A 70 9.29 -16.48 3.65
CA GLU A 70 9.67 -15.08 3.93
C GLU A 70 10.32 -14.40 2.72
N ARG A 71 10.97 -15.17 1.85
CA ARG A 71 11.55 -14.70 0.59
C ARG A 71 10.53 -14.14 -0.41
N ASP A 72 9.27 -14.62 -0.37
CA ASP A 72 8.20 -14.21 -1.30
C ASP A 72 7.78 -12.74 -1.10
N PHE A 73 7.86 -12.20 0.12
CA PHE A 73 7.49 -10.80 0.36
C PHE A 73 8.57 -9.81 -0.07
N VAL A 74 9.83 -10.11 0.27
CA VAL A 74 10.97 -9.25 -0.08
C VAL A 74 11.14 -9.21 -1.59
N GLU A 75 11.11 -10.36 -2.26
CA GLU A 75 11.21 -10.44 -3.73
C GLU A 75 10.08 -9.67 -4.43
N ARG A 76 8.84 -9.74 -3.92
CA ARG A 76 7.72 -8.97 -4.48
C ARG A 76 7.84 -7.47 -4.27
N MET A 77 8.31 -7.04 -3.10
CA MET A 77 8.54 -5.62 -2.80
C MET A 77 9.69 -5.06 -3.63
N GLU A 78 10.77 -5.83 -3.80
CA GLU A 78 11.89 -5.47 -4.66
C GLU A 78 11.50 -5.44 -6.14
N ALA A 79 10.69 -6.38 -6.61
CA ALA A 79 10.14 -6.37 -7.96
C ALA A 79 9.27 -5.13 -8.22
N GLN A 80 8.41 -4.72 -7.27
CA GLN A 80 7.65 -3.47 -7.36
C GLN A 80 8.56 -2.23 -7.37
N LYS A 81 9.55 -2.18 -6.49
CA LYS A 81 10.54 -1.09 -6.44
C LYS A 81 11.28 -0.97 -7.78
N ASN A 82 11.63 -2.09 -8.40
CA ASN A 82 12.33 -2.11 -9.69
C ASN A 82 11.41 -1.73 -10.86
N GLY A 83 10.13 -2.14 -10.84
CA GLY A 83 9.13 -1.70 -11.83
C GLY A 83 8.77 -0.20 -11.73
N LEU A 84 8.82 0.39 -10.53
CA LEU A 84 8.69 1.84 -10.35
C LEU A 84 9.87 2.61 -10.95
N LYS A 85 11.09 2.06 -10.88
CA LYS A 85 12.29 2.68 -11.46
C LYS A 85 12.29 2.68 -12.99
N THR A 86 11.65 1.70 -13.63
CA THR A 86 11.58 1.62 -15.10
C THR A 86 10.55 2.58 -15.69
N ASN A 87 9.53 2.98 -14.92
CA ASN A 87 8.49 3.91 -15.38
C ASN A 87 8.82 5.39 -15.11
N GLY A 88 9.91 5.69 -14.38
CA GLY A 88 10.36 7.05 -14.07
C GLY A 88 11.31 7.68 -15.09
N HIS A 89 11.54 7.07 -16.26
CA HIS A 89 12.52 7.56 -17.24
C HIS A 89 11.98 7.81 -18.66
N SER A 90 10.67 7.94 -18.87
CA SER A 90 10.13 8.22 -20.21
C SER A 90 9.10 9.34 -20.25
N ASP A 91 9.40 10.49 -19.66
CA ASP A 91 8.75 11.77 -20.00
C ASP A 91 9.79 12.82 -20.41
N LYS A 92 10.62 12.45 -21.39
CA LYS A 92 11.29 13.40 -22.28
C LYS A 92 10.94 13.07 -23.73
N CYS A 93 9.65 13.15 -24.06
CA CYS A 93 9.23 13.20 -25.45
C CYS A 93 9.52 14.63 -25.94
N GLY A 94 10.60 14.78 -26.71
CA GLY A 94 11.07 16.05 -27.23
C GLY A 94 10.04 16.69 -28.17
N ARG A 95 9.74 17.97 -27.92
CA ARG A 95 9.27 18.85 -28.99
C ARG A 95 10.48 19.30 -29.78
N GLU A 96 10.74 18.62 -30.90
CA GLU A 96 11.51 19.23 -31.98
C GLU A 96 10.68 20.38 -32.54
N ILE A 97 11.12 21.60 -32.28
CA ILE A 97 10.64 22.82 -32.92
C ILE A 97 11.41 22.90 -34.24
N THR A 98 10.76 22.62 -35.36
CA THR A 98 11.27 22.97 -36.69
C THR A 98 10.82 24.38 -37.03
N HIS A 99 11.81 25.25 -37.29
CA HIS A 99 11.65 26.59 -37.86
C HIS A 99 11.43 26.52 -39.39
#